data_AF-A0AAE0DUW8-F1
#
_entry.id   AF-A0AAE0DUW8-F1
#
_cell.length_a   1.000
_cell.length_b   1.000
_cell.length_c   1.000
_cell.angle_alpha   90.00
_cell.angle_beta   90.00
_cell.angle_gamma   90.00
#
_symmetry.space_group_name_H-M   'P 1'
#
loop_
_entity.id
_entity.type
_entity.pdbx_description
1 polymer ?
#
loop_
_entity_poly.entity_id
_entity_poly.type
_entity_poly.pdbx_seq_one_letter_code
_entity_poly.pdbx_strand_id
1 'polypeptide(L)'
;MEIVDTSSLVKPMWSWCLLLISFMVMGAVSDKEQLRRNLLANGLGLTPPMGWNSWNHYSCNINEKMIKETADALVSTGLSKLGYTYVNIDDCWAEIARDSKGRLMSKNSTFPSGIKALADYVHSKGLKLGIYTDAGYFTCSKTMPGSLGHEEQDAKTFASWGIDYLKYDNCFNDGSRPTDRYPVMTRALMKAGRPIFFSLCEWGDLHPALWGFKVGNSWRTTNDISDTWDSMMSRADTNEVYADFARPGGWNDPDMLEVGNGGMTKDEYIVHFSLWAISKAPLLLGCDVTNMTKETMEIVANKEVIAINQDSLGVQAKKTRSEGDQQIWAGPLSDYRFVLLLVNRGPIKYTVTAYWDDIGIPPKSVVEVRDLWEHKTLKTRFTGNITATMDGHSCKLYVLKPIS
;
A
#
# COMPACT_ATOMS: atom_id res chain seq x y z
N MET A 1 79.60 60.78 3.04
CA MET A 1 80.92 60.13 2.99
C MET A 1 80.66 58.67 2.70
N GLU A 2 81.04 58.22 1.50
CA GLU A 2 81.25 56.84 1.00
C GLU A 2 80.12 55.78 1.16
N ILE A 3 79.48 55.25 0.11
CA ILE A 3 79.91 54.31 -0.98
C ILE A 3 79.84 52.81 -0.57
N VAL A 4 78.98 52.06 -1.29
CA VAL A 4 79.00 50.60 -1.70
C VAL A 4 78.68 49.56 -0.61
N ASP A 5 77.55 48.83 -0.65
CA ASP A 5 77.07 47.72 -1.53
C ASP A 5 77.60 46.33 -1.13
N THR A 6 76.68 45.38 -0.85
CA THR A 6 76.54 44.05 -1.50
C THR A 6 75.87 42.97 -0.63
N SER A 7 74.80 42.42 -1.21
CA SER A 7 74.46 40.98 -1.26
C SER A 7 73.78 40.24 -0.09
N SER A 8 72.62 39.67 -0.46
CA SER A 8 72.16 38.30 -0.21
C SER A 8 71.39 37.94 1.08
N LEU A 9 70.09 37.72 0.87
CA LEU A 9 69.31 36.51 1.23
C LEU A 9 69.48 35.94 2.66
N VAL A 10 68.46 36.07 3.52
CA VAL A 10 67.67 34.95 4.11
C VAL A 10 66.28 35.49 4.55
N LYS A 11 65.24 34.69 4.28
CA LYS A 11 63.77 34.95 4.34
C LYS A 11 63.19 35.14 5.76
N PRO A 12 62.08 35.91 5.94
CA PRO A 12 61.31 35.91 7.18
C PRO A 12 60.10 34.94 7.16
N MET A 13 59.87 34.31 8.32
CA MET A 13 58.72 33.49 8.70
C MET A 13 57.37 34.16 8.40
N TRP A 14 56.49 33.47 7.66
CA TRP A 14 55.07 33.80 7.58
C TRP A 14 54.26 32.64 8.15
N SER A 15 53.45 32.98 9.16
CA SER A 15 52.51 32.13 9.86
C SER A 15 51.37 31.69 8.92
N TRP A 16 51.06 30.39 8.89
CA TRP A 16 49.87 29.85 8.23
C TRP A 16 49.04 29.08 9.26
N CYS A 17 47.87 29.63 9.60
CA CYS A 17 46.81 28.90 10.29
C CYS A 17 46.21 27.84 9.35
N LEU A 18 46.41 26.56 9.66
CA LEU A 18 45.70 25.45 9.02
C LEU A 18 44.39 25.18 9.77
N LEU A 19 43.28 25.63 9.18
CA LEU A 19 41.93 25.14 9.50
C LEU A 19 41.75 23.79 8.78
N LEU A 20 41.79 22.70 9.55
CA LEU A 20 41.42 21.37 9.07
C LEU A 20 39.89 21.30 8.90
N ILE A 21 39.41 21.55 7.68
CA ILE A 21 38.05 21.18 7.29
C ILE A 21 38.08 19.70 6.91
N SER A 22 37.65 18.85 7.85
CA SER A 22 37.36 17.45 7.57
C SER A 22 36.11 17.36 6.68
N PHE A 23 36.30 17.19 5.37
CA PHE A 23 35.23 16.76 4.48
C PHE A 23 34.83 15.33 4.84
N MET A 24 33.76 15.20 5.63
CA MET A 24 33.07 13.93 5.81
C MET A 24 32.33 13.64 4.50
N VAL A 25 32.93 12.79 3.66
CA VAL A 25 32.24 12.20 2.53
C VAL A 25 31.11 11.34 3.11
N MET A 26 29.87 11.85 3.09
CA MET A 26 28.69 11.04 3.29
C MET A 26 28.61 10.05 2.13
N GLY A 27 29.21 8.87 2.33
CA GLY A 27 29.08 7.76 1.41
C GLY A 27 27.61 7.40 1.26
N ALA A 28 27.15 7.22 0.03
CA ALA A 28 25.89 6.58 -0.27
C ALA A 28 25.93 5.18 0.37
N VAL A 29 25.23 5.02 1.48
CA VAL A 29 24.92 3.72 2.06
C VAL A 29 24.13 2.99 0.99
N SER A 30 24.65 1.89 0.46
CA SER A 30 23.93 1.14 -0.57
C SER A 30 22.63 0.59 0.03
N ASP A 31 21.55 0.53 -0.75
CA ASP A 31 20.22 0.03 -0.33
C ASP A 31 20.27 -1.33 0.40
N LYS A 32 21.32 -2.13 0.15
CA LYS A 32 21.56 -3.42 0.83
C LYS A 32 21.88 -3.29 2.32
N GLU A 33 22.47 -2.21 2.79
CA GLU A 33 22.76 -2.01 4.23
C GLU A 33 21.53 -1.55 5.01
N GLN A 34 20.60 -0.83 4.37
CA GLN A 34 19.36 -0.39 5.00
C GLN A 34 18.38 -1.56 5.17
N LEU A 35 18.36 -2.51 4.22
CA LEU A 35 17.62 -3.77 4.30
C LEU A 35 18.07 -4.69 5.46
N ARG A 36 19.30 -4.54 5.99
CA ARG A 36 19.84 -5.38 7.07
C ARG A 36 19.31 -5.05 8.48
N ARG A 37 18.51 -3.98 8.66
CA ARG A 37 18.00 -3.54 9.99
C ARG A 37 16.48 -3.63 10.17
N ASN A 38 15.76 -4.27 9.25
CA ASN A 38 14.33 -4.58 9.44
C ASN A 38 14.17 -6.00 9.98
N LEU A 39 13.30 -6.19 10.98
CA LEU A 39 12.99 -7.51 11.53
C LEU A 39 12.34 -8.40 10.45
N LEU A 40 11.51 -7.79 9.59
CA LEU A 40 10.97 -8.42 8.40
C LEU A 40 11.75 -7.98 7.16
N ALA A 41 12.79 -8.73 6.83
CA ALA A 41 13.51 -8.63 5.55
C ALA A 41 13.18 -9.86 4.67
N ASN A 42 11.89 -10.07 4.38
CA ASN A 42 11.39 -11.29 3.73
C ASN A 42 11.39 -11.23 2.19
N GLY A 43 11.81 -10.11 1.59
CA GLY A 43 11.88 -9.94 0.13
C GLY A 43 10.51 -9.79 -0.56
N LEU A 44 9.43 -9.62 0.20
CA LEU A 44 8.07 -9.42 -0.31
C LEU A 44 7.68 -7.93 -0.29
N GLY A 45 6.60 -7.60 -1.00
CA GLY A 45 6.01 -6.26 -0.97
C GLY A 45 6.87 -5.17 -1.61
N LEU A 46 7.72 -5.50 -2.61
CA LEU A 46 8.50 -4.49 -3.34
C LEU A 46 7.60 -3.44 -4.04
N THR A 47 6.38 -3.84 -4.38
CA THR A 47 5.25 -2.98 -4.73
C THR A 47 4.07 -3.33 -3.80
N PRO A 48 3.03 -2.46 -3.70
CA PRO A 48 1.85 -2.77 -2.89
C PRO A 48 1.18 -4.08 -3.33
N PRO A 49 0.67 -4.91 -2.40
CA PRO A 49 0.03 -6.16 -2.77
C PRO A 49 -1.28 -5.89 -3.52
N MET A 50 -1.56 -6.73 -4.51
CA MET A 50 -2.82 -6.71 -5.26
C MET A 50 -3.53 -8.06 -5.12
N GLY A 51 -4.83 -8.04 -4.89
CA GLY A 51 -5.59 -9.25 -4.66
C GLY A 51 -7.06 -8.99 -4.39
N TRP A 52 -7.66 -9.89 -3.61
CA TRP A 52 -9.04 -9.85 -3.19
C TRP A 52 -9.14 -10.31 -1.74
N ASN A 53 -10.12 -9.78 -1.00
CA ASN A 53 -10.43 -10.21 0.36
C ASN A 53 -11.94 -10.44 0.50
N SER A 54 -12.31 -11.47 1.26
CA SER A 54 -13.71 -11.90 1.42
C SER A 54 -14.61 -10.98 2.27
N TRP A 55 -14.05 -10.08 3.10
CA TRP A 55 -14.77 -9.46 4.20
C TRP A 55 -15.88 -8.48 3.77
N ASN A 56 -15.56 -7.49 2.92
CA ASN A 56 -16.48 -6.39 2.62
C ASN A 56 -17.81 -6.87 2.03
N HIS A 57 -17.77 -7.90 1.16
CA HIS A 57 -18.98 -8.43 0.53
C HIS A 57 -19.61 -9.61 1.29
N TYR A 58 -18.80 -10.54 1.82
CA TYR A 58 -19.31 -11.80 2.36
C TYR A 58 -19.34 -11.86 3.89
N SER A 59 -18.58 -11.00 4.59
CA SER A 59 -18.41 -11.05 6.04
C SER A 59 -18.08 -12.48 6.52
N CYS A 60 -18.84 -13.05 7.47
CA CYS A 60 -18.67 -14.44 7.89
C CYS A 60 -19.30 -15.49 6.96
N ASN A 61 -20.02 -15.12 5.89
CA ASN A 61 -20.67 -16.06 4.98
C ASN A 61 -19.70 -16.57 3.91
N ILE A 62 -18.63 -17.23 4.37
CA ILE A 62 -17.55 -17.74 3.53
C ILE A 62 -17.46 -19.26 3.60
N ASN A 63 -17.10 -19.89 2.48
CA ASN A 63 -16.86 -21.33 2.40
C ASN A 63 -15.86 -21.67 1.29
N GLU A 64 -15.32 -22.88 1.33
CA GLU A 64 -14.32 -23.38 0.38
C GLU A 64 -14.76 -23.25 -1.07
N LYS A 65 -16.02 -23.57 -1.37
CA LYS A 65 -16.54 -23.51 -2.74
C LYS A 65 -16.46 -22.08 -3.28
N MET A 66 -16.96 -21.11 -2.51
CA MET A 66 -16.91 -19.70 -2.87
C MET A 66 -15.47 -19.23 -3.11
N ILE A 67 -14.52 -19.57 -2.22
CA ILE A 67 -13.12 -19.15 -2.40
C ILE A 67 -12.51 -19.75 -3.68
N LYS A 68 -12.85 -20.99 -4.04
CA LYS A 68 -12.42 -21.61 -5.30
C LYS A 68 -13.02 -20.90 -6.51
N GLU A 69 -14.31 -20.57 -6.47
CA GLU A 69 -15.01 -19.83 -7.54
C GLU A 69 -14.44 -18.42 -7.71
N THR A 70 -14.12 -17.72 -6.62
CA THR A 70 -13.40 -16.44 -6.62
C THR A 70 -12.02 -16.57 -7.28
N ALA A 71 -11.24 -17.60 -6.92
CA ALA A 71 -9.94 -17.86 -7.55
C ALA A 71 -10.08 -18.10 -9.06
N ASP A 72 -11.08 -18.88 -9.48
CA ASP A 72 -11.38 -19.11 -10.90
C ASP A 72 -11.83 -17.84 -11.62
N ALA A 73 -12.62 -16.98 -10.96
CA ALA A 73 -13.04 -15.70 -11.49
C ALA A 73 -11.85 -14.76 -11.70
N LEU A 74 -10.92 -14.64 -10.75
CA LEU A 74 -9.71 -13.82 -10.90
C LEU A 74 -8.86 -14.26 -12.11
N VAL A 75 -8.83 -15.55 -12.42
CA VAL A 75 -8.15 -16.07 -13.62
C VAL A 75 -8.95 -15.81 -14.88
N SER A 76 -10.22 -16.20 -14.91
CA SER A 76 -11.06 -16.15 -16.12
C SER A 76 -11.41 -14.73 -16.58
N THR A 77 -11.58 -13.79 -15.65
CA THR A 77 -11.78 -12.36 -15.94
C THR A 77 -10.49 -11.65 -16.39
N GLY A 78 -9.33 -12.29 -16.18
CA GLY A 78 -8.02 -11.72 -16.49
C GLY A 78 -7.44 -10.80 -15.42
N LEU A 79 -8.13 -10.57 -14.30
CA LEU A 79 -7.65 -9.72 -13.19
C LEU A 79 -6.30 -10.21 -12.62
N SER A 80 -6.11 -11.52 -12.51
CA SER A 80 -4.82 -12.10 -12.08
C SER A 80 -3.65 -11.69 -12.97
N LYS A 81 -3.86 -11.54 -14.28
CA LYS A 81 -2.83 -11.07 -15.23
C LYS A 81 -2.52 -9.57 -15.07
N LEU A 82 -3.40 -8.82 -14.40
CA LEU A 82 -3.19 -7.42 -14.05
C LEU A 82 -2.49 -7.25 -12.70
N GLY A 83 -2.31 -8.33 -11.93
CA GLY A 83 -1.58 -8.34 -10.66
C GLY A 83 -2.39 -8.82 -9.45
N TYR A 84 -3.73 -8.89 -9.56
CA TYR A 84 -4.61 -9.35 -8.47
C TYR A 84 -4.42 -10.85 -8.19
N THR A 85 -3.43 -11.17 -7.36
CA THR A 85 -2.90 -12.54 -7.21
C THR A 85 -3.10 -13.13 -5.82
N TYR A 86 -3.30 -12.30 -4.80
CA TYR A 86 -3.65 -12.77 -3.46
C TYR A 86 -5.15 -13.03 -3.34
N VAL A 87 -5.54 -14.23 -2.94
CA VAL A 87 -6.91 -14.62 -2.57
C VAL A 87 -6.94 -14.72 -1.05
N ASN A 88 -7.36 -13.65 -0.37
CA ASN A 88 -7.28 -13.55 1.08
C ASN A 88 -8.60 -14.00 1.72
N ILE A 89 -8.53 -15.04 2.54
CA ILE A 89 -9.63 -15.46 3.41
C ILE A 89 -9.59 -14.58 4.67
N ASP A 90 -10.69 -13.88 4.96
CA ASP A 90 -10.83 -13.08 6.17
C ASP A 90 -11.39 -13.91 7.33
N ASP A 91 -11.95 -13.27 8.37
CA ASP A 91 -12.42 -13.92 9.60
C ASP A 91 -13.46 -15.05 9.38
N CYS A 92 -13.75 -15.82 10.43
CA CYS A 92 -14.80 -16.84 10.52
C CYS A 92 -14.52 -18.17 9.80
N TRP A 93 -13.28 -18.38 9.33
CA TRP A 93 -12.85 -19.59 8.60
C TRP A 93 -12.54 -20.81 9.51
N ALA A 94 -12.19 -20.59 10.77
CA ALA A 94 -11.77 -21.65 11.70
C ALA A 94 -12.89 -22.13 12.63
N GLU A 95 -12.65 -23.29 13.26
CA GLU A 95 -13.42 -23.75 14.41
C GLU A 95 -13.18 -22.84 15.63
N ILE A 96 -14.18 -22.74 16.51
CA ILE A 96 -14.07 -21.96 17.75
C ILE A 96 -13.03 -22.53 18.73
N ALA A 97 -12.77 -23.84 18.63
CA ALA A 97 -11.81 -24.54 19.46
C ALA A 97 -10.59 -24.96 18.64
N ARG A 98 -9.41 -24.84 19.26
CA ARG A 98 -8.17 -25.46 18.77
C ARG A 98 -8.24 -26.98 18.94
N ASP A 99 -7.41 -27.69 18.18
CA ASP A 99 -7.28 -29.15 18.34
C ASP A 99 -6.64 -29.52 19.69
N SER A 100 -6.56 -30.82 19.99
CA SER A 100 -5.94 -31.33 21.22
C SER A 100 -4.45 -31.02 21.38
N LYS A 101 -3.80 -30.54 20.31
CA LYS A 101 -2.40 -30.09 20.31
C LYS A 101 -2.29 -28.56 20.33
N GLY A 102 -3.40 -27.83 20.43
CA GLY A 102 -3.45 -26.36 20.43
C GLY A 102 -3.39 -25.71 19.05
N ARG A 103 -3.54 -26.46 17.94
CA ARG A 103 -3.49 -25.91 16.58
C ARG A 103 -4.85 -25.37 16.14
N LEU A 104 -4.83 -24.30 15.35
CA LEU A 104 -6.02 -23.85 14.62
C LEU A 104 -6.54 -24.94 13.68
N MET A 105 -7.86 -25.05 13.58
CA MET A 105 -8.56 -25.98 12.71
C MET A 105 -9.50 -25.19 11.80
N SER A 106 -9.49 -25.48 10.50
CA SER A 106 -10.55 -24.97 9.62
C SER A 106 -11.90 -25.54 10.00
N LYS A 107 -12.94 -24.71 9.86
CA LYS A 107 -14.32 -25.11 10.12
C LYS A 107 -14.74 -26.21 9.15
N ASN A 108 -15.03 -27.43 9.63
CA ASN A 108 -15.28 -28.58 8.75
C ASN A 108 -16.57 -28.42 7.92
N SER A 109 -17.54 -27.65 8.41
CA SER A 109 -18.80 -27.42 7.69
C SER A 109 -18.67 -26.48 6.50
N THR A 110 -17.71 -25.56 6.51
CA THR A 110 -17.51 -24.58 5.42
C THR A 110 -16.21 -24.82 4.64
N PHE A 111 -15.21 -25.45 5.25
CA PHE A 111 -13.91 -25.81 4.65
C PHE A 111 -13.60 -27.31 4.84
N PRO A 112 -14.44 -28.21 4.29
CA PRO A 112 -14.36 -29.66 4.57
C PRO A 112 -13.05 -30.30 4.09
N SER A 113 -12.40 -29.74 3.06
CA SER A 113 -11.11 -30.26 2.57
C SER A 113 -9.89 -29.74 3.36
N GLY A 114 -10.11 -28.76 4.24
CA GLY A 114 -9.06 -28.08 4.98
C GLY A 114 -8.28 -27.01 4.18
N ILE A 115 -7.61 -26.11 4.90
CA ILE A 115 -6.93 -24.95 4.27
C ILE A 115 -5.76 -25.37 3.37
N LYS A 116 -5.02 -26.43 3.70
CA LYS A 116 -3.94 -26.89 2.82
C LYS A 116 -4.44 -27.28 1.43
N ALA A 117 -5.53 -28.05 1.35
CA ALA A 117 -6.09 -28.44 0.05
C ALA A 117 -6.60 -27.22 -0.73
N LEU A 118 -7.15 -26.22 -0.03
CA LEU A 118 -7.56 -24.96 -0.65
C LEU A 118 -6.34 -24.14 -1.14
N ALA A 119 -5.25 -24.09 -0.38
CA ALA A 119 -4.01 -23.44 -0.80
C ALA A 119 -3.44 -24.12 -2.06
N ASP A 120 -3.37 -25.45 -2.07
CA ASP A 120 -2.91 -26.22 -3.22
C ASP A 120 -3.78 -25.94 -4.47
N TYR A 121 -5.10 -25.81 -4.30
CA TYR A 121 -6.02 -25.41 -5.38
C TYR A 121 -5.70 -24.01 -5.90
N VAL A 122 -5.59 -23.01 -5.02
CA VAL A 122 -5.29 -21.62 -5.37
C VAL A 122 -3.93 -21.50 -6.06
N HIS A 123 -2.92 -22.22 -5.57
CA HIS A 123 -1.60 -22.30 -6.20
C HIS A 123 -1.63 -22.94 -7.58
N SER A 124 -2.47 -23.96 -7.79
CA SER A 124 -2.64 -24.60 -9.11
C SER A 124 -3.17 -23.63 -10.18
N LYS A 125 -3.80 -22.52 -9.76
CA LYS A 125 -4.28 -21.44 -10.62
C LYS A 125 -3.25 -20.33 -10.84
N GLY A 126 -2.05 -20.47 -10.29
CA GLY A 126 -1.00 -19.45 -10.31
C GLY A 126 -1.26 -18.27 -9.36
N LEU A 127 -2.17 -18.43 -8.41
CA LEU A 127 -2.52 -17.43 -7.40
C LEU A 127 -1.85 -17.77 -6.06
N LYS A 128 -2.03 -16.90 -5.07
CA LYS A 128 -1.50 -17.02 -3.70
C LYS A 128 -2.64 -17.00 -2.70
N LEU A 129 -2.56 -17.81 -1.64
CA LEU A 129 -3.61 -17.86 -0.62
C LEU A 129 -3.22 -17.05 0.61
N GLY A 130 -4.08 -16.11 1.00
CA GLY A 130 -3.98 -15.40 2.27
C GLY A 130 -4.93 -15.94 3.32
N ILE A 131 -4.57 -15.74 4.58
CA ILE A 131 -5.38 -16.09 5.74
C ILE A 131 -5.43 -14.93 6.73
N TYR A 132 -6.37 -15.02 7.66
CA TYR A 132 -6.60 -14.04 8.70
C TYR A 132 -6.49 -14.66 10.10
N THR A 133 -5.93 -13.90 11.03
CA THR A 133 -6.07 -14.14 12.47
C THR A 133 -5.83 -12.82 13.23
N ASP A 134 -5.73 -12.88 14.55
CA ASP A 134 -5.72 -11.71 15.43
C ASP A 134 -4.55 -11.75 16.43
N ALA A 135 -3.95 -10.60 16.71
CA ALA A 135 -3.02 -10.35 17.81
C ALA A 135 -3.73 -10.27 19.19
N GLY A 136 -4.73 -11.11 19.40
CA GLY A 136 -5.53 -11.26 20.61
C GLY A 136 -5.97 -12.70 20.86
N TYR A 137 -6.81 -12.90 21.88
CA TYR A 137 -7.29 -14.23 22.27
C TYR A 137 -8.36 -14.79 21.32
N PHE A 138 -9.17 -13.91 20.72
CA PHE A 138 -10.20 -14.21 19.74
C PHE A 138 -10.06 -13.25 18.57
N THR A 139 -10.58 -13.62 17.41
CA THR A 139 -10.72 -12.69 16.30
C THR A 139 -11.86 -11.69 16.54
N CYS A 140 -11.93 -10.61 15.76
CA CYS A 140 -12.93 -9.56 15.91
C CYS A 140 -14.38 -10.08 15.89
N SER A 141 -14.70 -11.10 15.08
CA SER A 141 -16.04 -11.74 15.08
C SER A 141 -16.33 -12.59 16.32
N LYS A 142 -15.31 -12.93 17.13
CA LYS A 142 -15.34 -13.90 18.23
C LYS A 142 -15.73 -15.32 17.80
N THR A 143 -15.73 -15.63 16.51
CA THR A 143 -16.16 -16.94 16.01
C THR A 143 -15.01 -17.96 15.93
N MET A 144 -13.77 -17.50 16.11
CA MET A 144 -12.58 -18.33 16.13
C MET A 144 -11.48 -17.77 17.04
N PRO A 145 -10.50 -18.59 17.45
CA PRO A 145 -9.36 -18.15 18.24
C PRO A 145 -8.47 -17.16 17.48
N GLY A 146 -7.93 -16.17 18.20
CA GLY A 146 -6.78 -15.39 17.76
C GLY A 146 -5.47 -16.13 18.07
N SER A 147 -4.33 -15.52 17.73
CA SER A 147 -3.00 -16.14 17.86
C SER A 147 -2.16 -15.61 19.02
N LEU A 148 -2.69 -14.74 19.90
CA LEU A 148 -1.91 -14.24 21.04
C LEU A 148 -1.47 -15.39 21.94
N GLY A 149 -0.14 -15.53 22.14
CA GLY A 149 0.48 -16.63 22.88
C GLY A 149 0.62 -17.95 22.09
N HIS A 150 0.13 -18.01 20.85
CA HIS A 150 0.21 -19.16 19.95
C HIS A 150 0.99 -18.87 18.66
N GLU A 151 1.70 -17.74 18.59
CA GLU A 151 2.25 -17.18 17.34
C GLU A 151 3.20 -18.16 16.65
N GLU A 152 4.14 -18.79 17.38
CA GLU A 152 5.08 -19.75 16.79
C GLU A 152 4.37 -21.00 16.24
N GLN A 153 3.33 -21.47 16.94
CA GLN A 153 2.56 -22.64 16.52
C GLN A 153 1.70 -22.34 15.30
N ASP A 154 1.02 -21.18 15.30
CA ASP A 154 0.12 -20.76 14.24
C ASP A 154 0.92 -20.40 12.98
N ALA A 155 2.04 -19.69 13.10
CA ALA A 155 2.93 -19.41 11.98
C ALA A 155 3.45 -20.70 11.31
N LYS A 156 3.85 -21.70 12.09
CA LYS A 156 4.23 -23.02 11.55
C LYS A 156 3.06 -23.72 10.86
N THR A 157 1.86 -23.59 11.41
CA THR A 157 0.63 -24.17 10.83
C THR A 157 0.35 -23.51 9.47
N PHE A 158 0.35 -22.18 9.39
CA PHE A 158 0.17 -21.43 8.15
C PHE A 158 1.23 -21.78 7.10
N ALA A 159 2.50 -21.87 7.50
CA ALA A 159 3.58 -22.28 6.61
C ALA A 159 3.36 -23.72 6.08
N SER A 160 2.94 -24.66 6.94
CA SER A 160 2.66 -26.04 6.55
C SER A 160 1.46 -26.18 5.60
N TRP A 161 0.50 -25.26 5.72
CA TRP A 161 -0.64 -25.16 4.81
C TRP A 161 -0.32 -24.46 3.50
N GLY A 162 0.85 -23.84 3.36
CA GLY A 162 1.23 -23.13 2.15
C GLY A 162 0.65 -21.71 2.06
N ILE A 163 0.24 -21.10 3.17
CA ILE A 163 -0.21 -19.70 3.17
C ILE A 163 0.89 -18.75 2.68
N ASP A 164 0.51 -17.72 1.93
CA ASP A 164 1.40 -16.72 1.32
C ASP A 164 1.21 -15.32 1.90
N TYR A 165 0.09 -15.07 2.58
CA TYR A 165 -0.29 -13.77 3.13
C TYR A 165 -0.99 -13.94 4.47
N LEU A 166 -0.66 -13.12 5.46
CA LEU A 166 -1.35 -13.05 6.74
C LEU A 166 -1.85 -11.63 7.00
N LYS A 167 -3.17 -11.45 7.10
CA LYS A 167 -3.79 -10.28 7.76
C LYS A 167 -3.85 -10.56 9.26
N TYR A 168 -3.32 -9.65 10.08
CA TYR A 168 -3.18 -9.86 11.52
C TYR A 168 -3.79 -8.71 12.32
N ASP A 169 -4.96 -8.97 12.88
CA ASP A 169 -5.85 -8.01 13.51
C ASP A 169 -5.46 -7.66 14.96
N ASN A 170 -6.26 -6.84 15.63
CA ASN A 170 -5.93 -6.25 16.93
C ASN A 170 -7.05 -6.36 17.99
N CYS A 171 -8.11 -7.13 17.77
CA CYS A 171 -9.21 -7.30 18.72
C CYS A 171 -8.82 -8.21 19.90
N PHE A 172 -9.56 -8.12 21.02
CA PHE A 172 -9.42 -9.03 22.18
C PHE A 172 -7.99 -9.30 22.66
N ASN A 173 -7.12 -8.30 22.55
CA ASN A 173 -5.77 -8.35 23.10
C ASN A 173 -5.79 -8.22 24.64
N ASP A 174 -4.65 -8.47 25.28
CA ASP A 174 -4.47 -8.43 26.73
C ASP A 174 -4.16 -7.03 27.29
N GLY A 175 -4.39 -5.97 26.50
CA GLY A 175 -4.02 -4.59 26.81
C GLY A 175 -2.56 -4.27 26.51
N SER A 176 -1.75 -5.22 26.04
CA SER A 176 -0.40 -4.95 25.57
C SER A 176 -0.38 -4.17 24.26
N ARG A 177 0.66 -3.38 24.07
CA ARG A 177 0.79 -2.47 22.94
C ARG A 177 1.03 -3.24 21.63
N PRO A 178 0.52 -2.75 20.48
CA PRO A 178 0.81 -3.36 19.19
C PRO A 178 2.33 -3.41 18.90
N THR A 179 3.09 -2.41 19.37
CA THR A 179 4.56 -2.40 19.26
C THR A 179 5.26 -3.55 19.98
N ASP A 180 4.58 -4.24 20.90
CA ASP A 180 5.13 -5.38 21.63
C ASP A 180 4.63 -6.71 21.01
N ARG A 181 3.34 -6.79 20.64
CA ARG A 181 2.71 -8.00 20.08
C ARG A 181 3.09 -8.32 18.64
N TYR A 182 3.01 -7.35 17.73
CA TYR A 182 3.27 -7.59 16.30
C TYR A 182 4.69 -8.11 15.99
N PRO A 183 5.76 -7.64 16.67
CA PRO A 183 7.09 -8.24 16.53
C PRO A 183 7.16 -9.73 16.88
N VAL A 184 6.29 -10.23 17.78
CA VAL A 184 6.25 -11.66 18.15
C VAL A 184 5.81 -12.51 16.96
N MET A 185 4.68 -12.16 16.33
CA MET A 185 4.22 -12.83 15.12
C MET A 185 5.22 -12.68 13.96
N THR A 186 5.86 -11.52 13.82
CA THR A 186 6.92 -11.32 12.82
C THR A 186 8.03 -12.36 12.96
N ARG A 187 8.55 -12.55 14.17
CA ARG A 187 9.60 -13.54 14.45
C ARG A 187 9.10 -14.96 14.20
N ALA A 188 7.85 -15.26 14.57
CA ALA A 188 7.24 -16.55 14.33
C ALA A 188 7.15 -16.89 12.83
N LEU A 189 6.68 -15.95 12.01
CA LEU A 189 6.62 -16.09 10.55
C LEU A 189 8.01 -16.30 9.94
N MET A 190 9.01 -15.51 10.36
CA MET A 190 10.39 -15.67 9.88
C MET A 190 10.99 -17.04 10.27
N LYS A 191 10.63 -17.58 11.45
CA LYS A 191 11.07 -18.91 11.91
C LYS A 191 10.33 -20.06 11.23
N ALA A 192 9.14 -19.83 10.69
CA ALA A 192 8.30 -20.86 10.07
C ALA A 192 8.87 -21.39 8.74
N GLY A 193 9.85 -20.70 8.14
CA GLY A 193 10.60 -21.20 6.98
C GLY A 193 9.90 -21.04 5.63
N ARG A 194 8.76 -20.36 5.58
CA ARG A 194 8.05 -19.96 4.35
C ARG A 194 7.86 -18.44 4.34
N PRO A 195 8.24 -17.71 3.27
CA PRO A 195 7.92 -16.30 3.14
C PRO A 195 6.40 -16.09 3.11
N ILE A 196 5.89 -15.29 4.04
CA ILE A 196 4.48 -14.90 4.14
C ILE A 196 4.44 -13.37 4.18
N PHE A 197 3.63 -12.76 3.30
CA PHE A 197 3.38 -11.32 3.32
C PHE A 197 2.64 -10.99 4.61
N PHE A 198 3.15 -10.05 5.42
CA PHE A 198 2.59 -9.76 6.73
C PHE A 198 1.91 -8.39 6.74
N SER A 199 0.58 -8.40 6.84
CA SER A 199 -0.29 -7.23 6.83
C SER A 199 -0.82 -6.97 8.24
N LEU A 200 -0.42 -5.84 8.81
CA LEU A 200 -0.83 -5.42 10.14
C LEU A 200 -2.19 -4.72 10.07
N CYS A 201 -3.10 -5.10 10.96
CA CYS A 201 -4.44 -4.53 11.06
C CYS A 201 -4.69 -4.06 12.50
N GLU A 202 -4.03 -2.97 12.92
CA GLU A 202 -4.23 -2.36 14.24
C GLU A 202 -4.90 -0.97 14.17
N TRP A 203 -5.46 -0.65 12.99
CA TRP A 203 -6.29 0.52 12.73
C TRP A 203 -5.62 1.89 12.92
N GLY A 204 -4.29 1.95 12.87
CA GLY A 204 -3.51 3.16 13.14
C GLY A 204 -3.06 3.31 14.60
N ASP A 205 -3.29 2.32 15.47
CA ASP A 205 -3.00 2.38 16.90
C ASP A 205 -1.49 2.58 17.19
N LEU A 206 -1.16 3.69 17.83
CA LEU A 206 0.22 4.13 18.04
C LEU A 206 1.00 4.38 16.73
N HIS A 207 0.31 4.83 15.67
CA HIS A 207 0.92 5.33 14.43
C HIS A 207 1.86 4.32 13.74
N PRO A 208 1.35 3.23 13.15
CA PRO A 208 2.13 2.14 12.57
C PRO A 208 3.05 2.58 11.43
N ALA A 209 2.78 3.69 10.77
CA ALA A 209 3.73 4.29 9.82
C ALA A 209 5.13 4.53 10.42
N LEU A 210 5.23 4.77 11.73
CA LEU A 210 6.50 5.03 12.43
C LEU A 210 7.27 3.75 12.80
N TRP A 211 6.63 2.58 12.83
CA TRP A 211 7.23 1.35 13.36
C TRP A 211 6.94 0.08 12.54
N GLY A 212 5.81 0.02 11.85
CA GLY A 212 5.29 -1.10 11.06
C GLY A 212 6.27 -1.59 10.01
N PHE A 213 7.02 -0.69 9.36
CA PHE A 213 8.02 -1.07 8.34
C PHE A 213 9.12 -2.01 8.84
N LYS A 214 9.38 -2.03 10.16
CA LYS A 214 10.37 -2.94 10.73
C LYS A 214 9.83 -4.35 10.83
N VAL A 215 8.52 -4.50 10.97
CA VAL A 215 7.87 -5.73 11.41
C VAL A 215 6.92 -6.32 10.38
N GLY A 216 6.38 -5.53 9.45
CA GLY A 216 5.36 -5.91 8.47
C GLY A 216 5.63 -5.39 7.06
N ASN A 217 4.90 -5.93 6.09
CA ASN A 217 4.92 -5.50 4.70
C ASN A 217 3.86 -4.44 4.37
N SER A 218 2.77 -4.38 5.16
CA SER A 218 1.83 -3.27 5.16
C SER A 218 1.22 -3.09 6.54
N TRP A 219 0.61 -1.93 6.80
CA TRP A 219 -0.08 -1.65 8.05
C TRP A 219 -1.28 -0.74 7.82
N ARG A 220 -2.43 -1.15 8.38
CA ARG A 220 -3.65 -0.34 8.39
C ARG A 220 -3.39 0.98 9.09
N THR A 221 -3.73 2.10 8.46
CA THR A 221 -3.54 3.44 9.05
C THR A 221 -4.79 4.01 9.69
N THR A 222 -5.91 3.30 9.55
CA THR A 222 -7.25 3.78 9.87
C THR A 222 -8.15 2.65 10.36
N ASN A 223 -9.26 3.02 11.01
CA ASN A 223 -10.43 2.15 11.14
C ASN A 223 -10.95 1.66 9.79
N ASP A 224 -11.85 0.68 9.84
CA ASP A 224 -12.41 0.04 8.65
C ASP A 224 -13.08 1.05 7.72
N ILE A 225 -12.92 0.84 6.42
CA ILE A 225 -13.71 1.50 5.40
C ILE A 225 -15.14 0.96 5.42
N SER A 226 -16.05 1.75 4.88
CA SER A 226 -17.40 1.31 4.52
C SER A 226 -17.74 1.88 3.15
N ASP A 227 -18.64 1.21 2.44
CA ASP A 227 -19.03 1.55 1.06
C ASP A 227 -19.89 2.84 0.99
N THR A 228 -19.30 3.96 1.39
CA THR A 228 -19.88 5.29 1.36
C THR A 228 -18.79 6.32 1.05
N TRP A 229 -19.16 7.40 0.35
CA TRP A 229 -18.27 8.48 -0.04
C TRP A 229 -17.49 9.08 1.15
N ASP A 230 -18.20 9.41 2.23
CA ASP A 230 -17.61 10.06 3.41
C ASP A 230 -16.59 9.16 4.12
N SER A 231 -16.88 7.87 4.21
CA SER A 231 -15.95 6.89 4.78
C SER A 231 -14.69 6.79 3.94
N MET A 232 -14.84 6.58 2.62
CA MET A 232 -13.73 6.49 1.67
C MET A 232 -12.83 7.73 1.72
N MET A 233 -13.41 8.93 1.66
CA MET A 233 -12.65 10.18 1.73
C MET A 233 -11.97 10.36 3.09
N SER A 234 -12.62 10.00 4.20
CA SER A 234 -12.02 10.05 5.53
C SER A 234 -10.81 9.10 5.66
N ARG A 235 -10.88 7.90 5.08
CA ARG A 235 -9.74 6.96 5.04
C ARG A 235 -8.58 7.55 4.25
N ALA A 236 -8.84 8.10 3.06
CA ALA A 236 -7.83 8.74 2.23
C ALA A 236 -7.17 9.93 2.95
N ASP A 237 -7.95 10.80 3.58
CA ASP A 237 -7.44 11.96 4.33
C ASP A 237 -6.55 11.55 5.52
N THR A 238 -6.93 10.50 6.25
CA THR A 238 -6.16 10.03 7.41
C THR A 238 -4.87 9.33 6.99
N ASN A 239 -4.91 8.55 5.91
CA ASN A 239 -3.76 7.84 5.37
C ASN A 239 -2.71 8.78 4.76
N GLU A 240 -3.14 9.89 4.17
CA GLU A 240 -2.27 10.87 3.51
C GLU A 240 -1.16 11.42 4.41
N VAL A 241 -1.47 11.63 5.69
CA VAL A 241 -0.53 12.16 6.69
C VAL A 241 0.73 11.29 6.84
N TYR A 242 0.64 10.02 6.45
CA TYR A 242 1.74 9.05 6.56
C TYR A 242 2.50 8.80 5.25
N ALA A 243 2.25 9.59 4.20
CA ALA A 243 2.82 9.37 2.88
C ALA A 243 4.35 9.24 2.85
N ASP A 244 5.07 9.96 3.73
CA ASP A 244 6.55 9.91 3.82
C ASP A 244 7.11 8.57 4.34
N PHE A 245 6.26 7.71 4.90
CA PHE A 245 6.70 6.46 5.53
C PHE A 245 6.54 5.24 4.62
N ALA A 246 5.64 5.29 3.63
CA ALA A 246 5.47 4.23 2.65
C ALA A 246 6.71 4.13 1.74
N ARG A 247 7.14 2.90 1.46
CA ARG A 247 8.31 2.59 0.63
C ARG A 247 8.29 1.14 0.17
N PRO A 248 9.07 0.75 -0.85
CA PRO A 248 9.27 -0.65 -1.20
C PRO A 248 9.53 -1.54 0.02
N GLY A 249 8.68 -2.55 0.19
CA GLY A 249 8.69 -3.49 1.32
C GLY A 249 7.76 -3.12 2.49
N GLY A 250 7.19 -1.91 2.54
CA GLY A 250 6.36 -1.42 3.65
C GLY A 250 5.37 -0.33 3.23
N TRP A 251 4.08 -0.64 3.23
CA TRP A 251 3.03 0.23 2.68
C TRP A 251 2.00 0.65 3.72
N ASN A 252 1.57 1.91 3.66
CA ASN A 252 0.37 2.34 4.38
C ASN A 252 -0.87 1.71 3.73
N ASP A 253 -1.79 1.24 4.56
CA ASP A 253 -3.00 0.53 4.14
C ASP A 253 -4.26 1.32 4.60
N PRO A 254 -4.89 2.10 3.71
CA PRO A 254 -6.16 2.77 3.97
C PRO A 254 -7.38 1.84 3.92
N ASP A 255 -7.18 0.52 3.96
CA ASP A 255 -8.17 -0.56 3.90
C ASP A 255 -8.55 -1.02 2.48
N MET A 256 -9.44 -2.02 2.38
CA MET A 256 -9.83 -2.68 1.14
C MET A 256 -10.64 -1.78 0.18
N LEU A 257 -10.67 -2.15 -1.11
CA LEU A 257 -11.44 -1.44 -2.14
C LEU A 257 -12.92 -1.83 -2.05
N GLU A 258 -13.80 -0.82 -2.03
CA GLU A 258 -15.27 -1.00 -2.04
C GLU A 258 -15.87 -0.98 -3.45
N VAL A 259 -15.02 -0.83 -4.47
CA VAL A 259 -15.43 -0.72 -5.88
C VAL A 259 -16.31 -1.90 -6.28
N GLY A 260 -17.58 -1.61 -6.58
CA GLY A 260 -18.57 -2.58 -7.04
C GLY A 260 -19.50 -3.15 -5.97
N ASN A 261 -19.46 -2.66 -4.72
CA ASN A 261 -20.37 -3.10 -3.65
C ASN A 261 -21.74 -2.38 -3.64
N GLY A 262 -21.87 -1.27 -4.40
CA GLY A 262 -23.14 -0.63 -4.75
C GLY A 262 -23.54 0.59 -3.90
N GLY A 263 -22.78 0.94 -2.88
CA GLY A 263 -23.01 2.08 -1.99
C GLY A 263 -22.46 3.42 -2.49
N MET A 264 -21.64 3.40 -3.54
CA MET A 264 -21.12 4.61 -4.21
C MET A 264 -21.44 4.62 -5.71
N THR A 265 -21.47 5.82 -6.30
CA THR A 265 -21.61 6.01 -7.74
C THR A 265 -20.34 5.59 -8.50
N LYS A 266 -20.45 5.43 -9.82
CA LYS A 266 -19.29 5.13 -10.69
C LYS A 266 -18.16 6.16 -10.51
N ASP A 267 -18.48 7.44 -10.50
CA ASP A 267 -17.49 8.50 -10.39
C ASP A 267 -16.82 8.49 -9.01
N GLU A 268 -17.58 8.24 -7.94
CA GLU A 268 -17.03 8.08 -6.59
C GLU A 268 -16.09 6.87 -6.49
N TYR A 269 -16.42 5.74 -7.14
CA TYR A 269 -15.52 4.60 -7.24
C TYR A 269 -14.26 4.87 -8.08
N ILE A 270 -14.36 5.72 -9.11
CA ILE A 270 -13.21 6.20 -9.87
C ILE A 270 -12.29 7.04 -8.97
N VAL A 271 -12.84 7.92 -8.13
CA VAL A 271 -12.08 8.67 -7.13
C VAL A 271 -11.41 7.73 -6.13
N HIS A 272 -12.17 6.77 -5.58
CA HIS A 272 -11.68 5.75 -4.64
C HIS A 272 -10.46 5.01 -5.20
N PHE A 273 -10.62 4.37 -6.36
CA PHE A 273 -9.55 3.59 -6.97
C PHE A 273 -8.33 4.47 -7.32
N SER A 274 -8.57 5.70 -7.77
CA SER A 274 -7.49 6.66 -8.05
C SER A 274 -6.70 7.03 -6.79
N LEU A 275 -7.39 7.37 -5.70
CA LEU A 275 -6.75 7.73 -4.42
C LEU A 275 -5.93 6.58 -3.86
N TRP A 276 -6.45 5.36 -3.88
CA TRP A 276 -5.72 4.17 -3.43
C TRP A 276 -4.49 3.90 -4.31
N ALA A 277 -4.65 4.02 -5.63
CA ALA A 277 -3.55 3.81 -6.56
C ALA A 277 -2.41 4.81 -6.37
N ILE A 278 -2.70 6.12 -6.30
CA ILE A 278 -1.67 7.14 -6.09
C ILE A 278 -1.07 7.06 -4.69
N SER A 279 -1.83 6.54 -3.71
CA SER A 279 -1.39 6.39 -2.33
C SER A 279 -0.44 5.20 -2.11
N LYS A 280 -0.21 4.38 -3.14
CA LYS A 280 0.53 3.11 -3.03
C LYS A 280 -0.10 2.18 -1.98
N ALA A 281 -1.42 2.27 -1.84
CA ALA A 281 -2.19 1.38 -0.99
C ALA A 281 -2.19 -0.05 -1.56
N PRO A 282 -2.33 -1.09 -0.73
CA PRO A 282 -2.83 -2.38 -1.18
C PRO A 282 -4.08 -2.23 -2.06
N LEU A 283 -4.10 -2.89 -3.23
CA LEU A 283 -5.30 -2.95 -4.07
C LEU A 283 -5.97 -4.31 -3.87
N LEU A 284 -6.65 -4.43 -2.73
CA LEU A 284 -7.43 -5.63 -2.38
C LEU A 284 -8.89 -5.38 -2.73
N LEU A 285 -9.40 -6.09 -3.75
CA LEU A 285 -10.80 -6.05 -4.15
C LEU A 285 -11.69 -6.59 -3.02
N GLY A 286 -12.71 -5.83 -2.63
CA GLY A 286 -13.67 -6.20 -1.59
C GLY A 286 -15.06 -6.58 -2.10
N CYS A 287 -15.26 -6.71 -3.42
CA CYS A 287 -16.55 -7.05 -4.03
C CYS A 287 -16.61 -8.50 -4.54
N ASP A 288 -17.79 -8.92 -5.04
CA ASP A 288 -17.97 -10.21 -5.70
C ASP A 288 -17.35 -10.20 -7.11
N VAL A 289 -16.14 -10.74 -7.22
CA VAL A 289 -15.41 -10.90 -8.49
C VAL A 289 -16.04 -11.90 -9.45
N THR A 290 -16.95 -12.76 -8.98
CA THR A 290 -17.65 -13.75 -9.84
C THR A 290 -18.76 -13.10 -10.66
N ASN A 291 -19.21 -11.91 -10.27
CA ASN A 291 -20.33 -11.20 -10.88
C ASN A 291 -20.12 -9.68 -10.95
N MET A 292 -18.98 -9.25 -11.48
CA MET A 292 -18.71 -7.82 -11.67
C MET A 292 -19.48 -7.22 -12.84
N THR A 293 -20.01 -6.02 -12.64
CA THR A 293 -20.54 -5.21 -13.74
C THR A 293 -19.43 -4.76 -14.68
N LYS A 294 -19.79 -4.39 -15.92
CA LYS A 294 -18.84 -3.79 -16.86
C LYS A 294 -18.20 -2.52 -16.29
N GLU A 295 -18.97 -1.70 -15.58
CA GLU A 295 -18.47 -0.47 -14.96
C GLU A 295 -17.45 -0.76 -13.86
N THR A 296 -17.69 -1.78 -13.03
CA THR A 296 -16.71 -2.22 -12.02
C THR A 296 -15.42 -2.68 -12.69
N MET A 297 -15.53 -3.51 -13.74
CA MET A 297 -14.37 -3.97 -14.51
C MET A 297 -13.60 -2.84 -15.19
N GLU A 298 -14.29 -1.82 -15.73
CA GLU A 298 -13.65 -0.62 -16.31
C GLU A 298 -12.76 0.11 -15.30
N ILE A 299 -13.15 0.11 -14.02
CA ILE A 299 -12.39 0.75 -12.94
C ILE A 299 -11.21 -0.14 -12.53
N VAL A 300 -11.49 -1.36 -12.07
CA VAL A 300 -10.47 -2.20 -11.42
C VAL A 300 -9.47 -2.81 -12.42
N ALA A 301 -9.80 -2.85 -13.71
CA ALA A 301 -8.92 -3.37 -14.75
C ALA A 301 -8.09 -2.29 -15.48
N ASN A 302 -8.17 -1.02 -15.06
CA ASN A 302 -7.41 0.06 -15.70
C ASN A 302 -5.90 -0.10 -15.46
N LYS A 303 -5.20 -0.61 -16.48
CA LYS A 303 -3.75 -0.87 -16.46
C LYS A 303 -2.91 0.37 -16.19
N GLU A 304 -3.35 1.54 -16.66
CA GLU A 304 -2.58 2.78 -16.49
C GLU A 304 -2.62 3.24 -15.03
N VAL A 305 -3.78 3.12 -14.39
CA VAL A 305 -3.94 3.47 -12.96
C VAL A 305 -3.23 2.45 -12.08
N ILE A 306 -3.33 1.14 -12.39
CA ILE A 306 -2.55 0.10 -11.71
C ILE A 306 -1.04 0.36 -11.83
N ALA A 307 -0.56 0.79 -12.99
CA ALA A 307 0.86 1.10 -13.18
C ALA A 307 1.35 2.24 -12.29
N ILE A 308 0.47 3.16 -11.87
CA ILE A 308 0.81 4.17 -10.85
C ILE A 308 1.00 3.53 -9.49
N ASN A 309 0.12 2.62 -9.10
CA ASN A 309 0.23 1.91 -7.83
C ASN A 309 1.48 1.03 -7.77
N GLN A 310 1.81 0.38 -8.89
CA GLN A 310 2.92 -0.55 -9.04
C GLN A 310 4.21 0.11 -9.56
N ASP A 311 4.30 1.44 -9.57
CA ASP A 311 5.47 2.17 -10.05
C ASP A 311 6.71 1.81 -9.20
N SER A 312 7.83 1.55 -9.87
CA SER A 312 9.05 1.05 -9.22
C SER A 312 9.72 2.06 -8.29
N LEU A 313 9.41 3.36 -8.42
CA LEU A 313 9.89 4.37 -7.48
C LEU A 313 9.23 4.20 -6.10
N GLY A 314 7.99 3.68 -6.06
CA GLY A 314 7.33 3.31 -4.80
C GLY A 314 7.05 4.47 -3.85
N VAL A 315 6.89 5.70 -4.37
CA VAL A 315 6.61 6.89 -3.55
C VAL A 315 5.11 7.17 -3.53
N GLN A 316 4.53 7.19 -2.33
CA GLN A 316 3.14 7.56 -2.11
C GLN A 316 2.93 9.05 -2.44
N ALA A 317 1.91 9.35 -3.25
CA ALA A 317 1.52 10.72 -3.55
C ALA A 317 0.92 11.42 -2.32
N LYS A 318 1.04 12.74 -2.26
CA LYS A 318 0.55 13.59 -1.17
C LYS A 318 -0.51 14.55 -1.64
N LYS A 319 -1.29 15.09 -0.72
CA LYS A 319 -2.19 16.21 -0.98
C LYS A 319 -1.38 17.49 -0.93
N THR A 320 -1.21 18.14 -2.07
CA THR A 320 -0.35 19.33 -2.19
C THR A 320 -1.13 20.63 -2.08
N ARG A 321 -2.44 20.60 -2.38
CA ARG A 321 -3.35 21.70 -2.08
C ARG A 321 -4.76 21.21 -1.75
N SER A 322 -5.42 21.91 -0.83
CA SER A 322 -6.82 21.67 -0.45
C SER A 322 -7.52 23.00 -0.20
N GLU A 323 -8.56 23.31 -0.98
CA GLU A 323 -9.32 24.56 -0.90
C GLU A 323 -10.82 24.26 -0.99
N GLY A 324 -11.50 24.29 0.16
CA GLY A 324 -12.88 23.81 0.27
C GLY A 324 -12.98 22.36 -0.22
N ASP A 325 -13.84 22.14 -1.20
CA ASP A 325 -14.07 20.81 -1.81
C ASP A 325 -13.03 20.41 -2.86
N GLN A 326 -12.10 21.29 -3.21
CA GLN A 326 -11.10 21.03 -4.23
C GLN A 326 -9.84 20.45 -3.60
N GLN A 327 -9.35 19.34 -4.14
CA GLN A 327 -8.06 18.79 -3.74
C GLN A 327 -7.16 18.53 -4.95
N ILE A 328 -5.88 18.79 -4.74
CA ILE A 328 -4.81 18.47 -5.66
C ILE A 328 -3.87 17.52 -4.95
N TRP A 329 -3.63 16.38 -5.56
CA TRP A 329 -2.69 15.38 -5.08
C TRP A 329 -1.62 15.12 -6.13
N ALA A 330 -0.38 15.01 -5.70
CA ALA A 330 0.75 14.82 -6.59
C ALA A 330 1.84 13.97 -5.95
N GLY A 331 2.62 13.30 -6.80
CA GLY A 331 3.78 12.53 -6.38
C GLY A 331 4.69 12.19 -7.56
N PRO A 332 6.00 12.00 -7.31
CA PRO A 332 6.92 11.56 -8.34
C PRO A 332 6.66 10.09 -8.71
N LEU A 333 7.00 9.75 -9.95
CA LEU A 333 7.03 8.39 -10.49
C LEU A 333 8.41 8.13 -11.09
N SER A 334 8.68 6.88 -11.46
CA SER A 334 9.89 6.53 -12.21
C SER A 334 10.00 7.30 -13.53
N ASP A 335 11.22 7.37 -14.07
CA ASP A 335 11.53 8.04 -15.34
C ASP A 335 11.19 9.54 -15.39
N TYR A 336 11.34 10.21 -14.24
CA TYR A 336 11.10 11.66 -14.09
C TYR A 336 9.68 12.07 -14.51
N ARG A 337 8.70 11.19 -14.26
CA ARG A 337 7.27 11.44 -14.45
C ARG A 337 6.64 11.83 -13.11
N PHE A 338 5.44 12.39 -13.17
CA PHE A 338 4.67 12.75 -11.98
C PHE A 338 3.23 12.28 -12.16
N VAL A 339 2.60 11.85 -11.07
CA VAL A 339 1.16 11.67 -11.02
C VAL A 339 0.51 12.95 -10.53
N LEU A 340 -0.63 13.33 -11.12
CA LEU A 340 -1.48 14.42 -10.67
C LEU A 340 -2.92 13.90 -10.60
N LEU A 341 -3.55 14.03 -9.43
CA LEU A 341 -4.97 13.76 -9.24
C LEU A 341 -5.65 15.06 -8.78
N LEU A 342 -6.66 15.48 -9.53
CA LEU A 342 -7.57 16.55 -9.16
C LEU A 342 -8.86 15.92 -8.68
N VAL A 343 -9.32 16.27 -7.47
CA VAL A 343 -10.56 15.73 -6.90
C VAL A 343 -11.52 16.87 -6.62
N ASN A 344 -12.77 16.72 -7.07
CA ASN A 344 -13.89 17.54 -6.64
C ASN A 344 -14.70 16.77 -5.60
N ARG A 345 -14.61 17.17 -4.34
CA ARG A 345 -15.35 16.55 -3.23
C ARG A 345 -16.78 17.04 -3.08
N GLY A 346 -17.12 18.13 -3.77
CA GLY A 346 -18.38 18.83 -3.60
C GLY A 346 -19.45 18.25 -4.53
N PRO A 347 -20.73 18.56 -4.26
CA PRO A 347 -21.85 18.03 -5.03
C PRO A 347 -22.04 18.74 -6.38
N ILE A 348 -21.34 19.84 -6.62
CA ILE A 348 -21.50 20.68 -7.82
C ILE A 348 -20.26 20.65 -8.71
N LYS A 349 -20.48 20.86 -10.02
CA LYS A 349 -19.41 21.01 -11.00
C LYS A 349 -18.46 22.14 -10.64
N TYR A 350 -17.16 21.89 -10.70
CA TYR A 350 -16.14 22.90 -10.40
C TYR A 350 -14.92 22.80 -11.33
N THR A 351 -14.17 23.90 -11.44
CA THR A 351 -12.94 23.97 -12.23
C THR A 351 -11.73 24.11 -11.31
N VAL A 352 -10.78 23.19 -11.42
CA VAL A 352 -9.56 23.14 -10.60
C VAL A 352 -8.36 23.42 -11.49
N THR A 353 -7.43 24.24 -11.02
CA THR A 353 -6.15 24.52 -11.70
C THR A 353 -4.99 24.05 -10.85
N ALA A 354 -4.19 23.10 -11.33
CA ALA A 354 -2.94 22.70 -10.71
C ALA A 354 -1.77 23.42 -11.38
N TYR A 355 -0.97 24.12 -10.58
CA TYR A 355 0.28 24.74 -11.00
C TYR A 355 1.43 23.74 -10.86
N TRP A 356 2.47 23.89 -11.69
CA TRP A 356 3.66 23.04 -11.61
C TRP A 356 4.35 23.09 -10.24
N ASP A 357 4.29 24.24 -9.56
CA ASP A 357 4.78 24.37 -8.18
C ASP A 357 4.02 23.48 -7.19
N ASP A 358 2.71 23.22 -7.38
CA ASP A 358 1.94 22.28 -6.56
C ASP A 358 2.46 20.84 -6.69
N ILE A 359 3.18 20.53 -7.76
CA ILE A 359 3.58 19.17 -8.16
C ILE A 359 5.08 18.94 -7.93
N GLY A 360 5.85 20.03 -7.75
CA GLY A 360 7.31 19.99 -7.71
C GLY A 360 7.96 19.96 -9.10
N ILE A 361 7.24 20.41 -10.14
CA ILE A 361 7.78 20.59 -11.50
C ILE A 361 8.23 22.06 -11.63
N PRO A 362 9.38 22.38 -12.25
CA PRO A 362 9.76 23.76 -12.50
C PRO A 362 8.70 24.52 -13.33
N PRO A 363 8.29 25.76 -12.95
CA PRO A 363 7.20 26.48 -13.61
C PRO A 363 7.32 26.65 -15.13
N LYS A 364 8.55 26.71 -15.64
CA LYS A 364 8.85 26.91 -17.07
C LYS A 364 8.96 25.61 -17.86
N SER A 365 8.88 24.45 -17.22
CA SER A 365 8.95 23.17 -17.92
C SER A 365 7.73 22.98 -18.83
N VAL A 366 8.01 22.52 -20.05
CA VAL A 366 6.99 22.05 -20.98
C VAL A 366 6.69 20.60 -20.64
N VAL A 367 5.40 20.29 -20.47
CA VAL A 367 4.93 18.98 -19.98
C VAL A 367 3.95 18.38 -20.98
N GLU A 368 4.13 17.08 -21.25
CA GLU A 368 3.13 16.24 -21.91
C GLU A 368 2.21 15.61 -20.84
N VAL A 369 0.91 15.60 -21.11
CA VAL A 369 -0.13 15.17 -20.15
C VAL A 369 -0.92 14.01 -20.71
N ARG A 370 -1.03 12.93 -19.94
CA ARG A 370 -1.79 11.72 -20.25
C ARG A 370 -2.95 11.56 -19.27
N ASP A 371 -4.19 11.58 -19.75
CA ASP A 371 -5.40 11.33 -18.94
C ASP A 371 -5.65 9.83 -18.83
N LEU A 372 -5.53 9.28 -17.62
CA LEU A 372 -5.52 7.82 -17.40
C LEU A 372 -6.92 7.20 -17.47
N TRP A 373 -7.98 7.98 -17.29
CA TRP A 373 -9.36 7.50 -17.36
C TRP A 373 -9.96 7.67 -18.76
N GLU A 374 -9.52 8.68 -19.51
CA GLU A 374 -9.88 8.84 -20.93
C GLU A 374 -8.99 8.04 -21.90
N HIS A 375 -7.91 7.41 -21.39
CA HIS A 375 -6.93 6.70 -22.20
C HIS A 375 -6.37 7.53 -23.37
N LYS A 376 -6.12 8.83 -23.12
CA LYS A 376 -5.68 9.78 -24.13
C LYS A 376 -4.53 10.68 -23.67
N THR A 377 -3.55 10.89 -24.55
CA THR A 377 -2.58 11.99 -24.42
C THR A 377 -3.20 13.28 -24.93
N LEU A 378 -3.15 14.33 -24.12
CA LEU A 378 -3.67 15.64 -24.52
C LEU A 378 -2.78 16.23 -25.64
N LYS A 379 -3.40 16.78 -26.68
CA LYS A 379 -2.68 17.31 -27.85
C LYS A 379 -1.86 18.57 -27.51
N THR A 380 -2.34 19.34 -26.54
CA THR A 380 -1.68 20.56 -26.08
C THR A 380 -0.55 20.19 -25.13
N ARG A 381 0.60 20.86 -25.28
CA ARG A 381 1.67 20.83 -24.28
C ARG A 381 1.43 21.94 -23.27
N PHE A 382 1.65 21.65 -22.00
CA PHE A 382 1.32 22.55 -20.91
C PHE A 382 2.58 23.20 -20.32
N THR A 383 2.44 24.42 -19.83
CA THR A 383 3.50 25.17 -19.16
C THR A 383 2.88 26.00 -18.04
N GLY A 384 3.49 26.00 -16.87
CA GLY A 384 2.99 26.67 -15.66
C GLY A 384 1.86 25.94 -14.94
N ASN A 385 0.85 25.44 -15.64
CA ASN A 385 -0.32 24.80 -15.02
C ASN A 385 -1.13 23.91 -15.98
N ILE A 386 -2.10 23.19 -15.41
CA ILE A 386 -3.20 22.54 -16.09
C ILE A 386 -4.52 22.84 -15.36
N THR A 387 -5.57 23.11 -16.12
CA THR A 387 -6.92 23.35 -15.60
C THR A 387 -7.88 22.28 -16.11
N ALA A 388 -8.74 21.76 -15.24
CA ALA A 388 -9.78 20.81 -15.60
C ALA A 388 -11.11 21.13 -14.89
N THR A 389 -12.22 20.90 -15.59
CA THR A 389 -13.57 20.98 -15.02
C THR A 389 -14.08 19.57 -14.73
N MET A 390 -14.62 19.37 -13.53
CA MET A 390 -15.05 18.08 -13.00
C MET A 390 -16.48 18.18 -12.47
N ASP A 391 -17.29 17.15 -12.72
CA ASP A 391 -18.61 17.00 -12.10
C ASP A 391 -18.48 16.82 -10.57
N GLY A 392 -19.59 16.85 -9.84
CA GLY A 392 -19.59 16.60 -8.39
C GLY A 392 -19.11 15.18 -8.08
N HIS A 393 -18.33 15.02 -7.01
CA HIS A 393 -17.76 13.74 -6.57
C HIS A 393 -16.99 12.98 -7.66
N SER A 394 -16.24 13.70 -8.49
CA SER A 394 -15.46 13.13 -9.59
C SER A 394 -13.99 13.59 -9.54
N CYS A 395 -13.15 12.96 -10.35
CA CYS A 395 -11.73 13.31 -10.45
C CYS A 395 -11.21 13.32 -11.88
N LYS A 396 -10.04 13.91 -12.04
CA LYS A 396 -9.17 13.72 -13.19
C LYS A 396 -7.79 13.23 -12.73
N LEU A 397 -7.34 12.13 -13.33
CA LEU A 397 -6.07 11.51 -13.00
C LEU A 397 -5.14 11.57 -14.21
N TYR A 398 -3.97 12.15 -14.02
CA TYR A 398 -3.00 12.41 -15.06
C TYR A 398 -1.62 11.82 -14.73
N VAL A 399 -0.91 11.41 -15.77
CA VAL A 399 0.56 11.33 -15.75
C VAL A 399 1.13 12.51 -16.50
N LEU A 400 2.09 13.17 -15.87
CA LEU A 400 2.80 14.32 -16.37
C LEU A 400 4.24 13.92 -16.70
N LYS A 401 4.69 14.24 -17.91
CA LYS A 401 6.07 14.00 -18.35
C LYS A 401 6.70 15.32 -18.80
N PRO A 402 7.57 15.93 -18.00
CA PRO A 402 8.42 17.03 -18.46
C PRO A 402 9.27 16.60 -19.67
N ILE A 403 9.35 17.46 -20.68
CA ILE A 403 10.09 17.20 -21.92
C ILE A 403 11.15 18.26 -22.24
N SER A 404 11.32 19.25 -21.35
CA SER A 404 12.29 20.35 -21.46
C SER A 404 12.81 20.81 -20.12
#